data_AF-A0A2N2NBD2-F1
#
_entry.id   AF-A0A2N2NBD2-F1
#
_cell.length_a   1.000
_cell.length_b   1.000
_cell.length_c   1.000
_cell.angle_alpha   90.00
_cell.angle_beta   90.00
_cell.angle_gamma   90.00
#
_symmetry.space_group_name_H-M   'P 1'
#
loop_
_entity.id
_entity.type
_entity.pdbx_description
1 polymer ?
#
loop_
_entity_poly.entity_id
_entity_poly.type
_entity_poly.pdbx_seq_one_letter_code
_entity_poly.pdbx_strand_id
1 'polypeptide(L)'
;MTHFYIANRKFIPVFATAVLFIIAYTVGASFYKGMSDPQVFLNLFRTSPFLLIAAIGGTFVILTGGIDLSVSGVVALTTVAASALIREGMNPLLVFALMLLMGMTMGTILGTFITYMKVQPFIATLAGLWFTRGLCFFISDDAIAVDNRVYKLLSQTKILIPGLSDPQTKEGAYISILVIVAFVILGLAIYIAHFTRFGRTIYAIGGNEQSARLMGLPVNRTKVLVYTLAGFCSALAGLTLNVYVGSGHGLYATGFELTVIAAVVMGGTMLVGGSGYVFGTLFGVLVLGVTQTLIQFNGTLSSWWTNIVVGALTLIFIGIQSFLASQKIRAGSVLKQKESIRDVVRRNRRPLMYAGATVVGIIIFSAGVQAFMPNIPTKCELKPFRQDEATALVEDGALIVYEHNGGGSCVGELYAIYPDGKIIATEGADTLTKQVTPADVNNLLAGINDLGWFTDTLYSTEHEPCGQCYTFFLTVADQGQVKTVKAVNGGTTTPPDYWKVIALIDEIIPRFESK
;
A
#
# COMPACT_ATOMS: atom_id res chain seq x y z
N MET A 1 -33.13 12.82 8.42
CA MET A 1 -31.95 12.51 7.58
C MET A 1 -31.72 13.51 6.44
N THR A 2 -32.74 13.86 5.65
CA THR A 2 -32.58 14.70 4.44
C THR A 2 -32.07 16.12 4.67
N HIS A 3 -32.41 16.75 5.81
CA HIS A 3 -31.85 18.04 6.21
C HIS A 3 -30.36 18.00 6.58
N PHE A 4 -29.86 16.89 7.15
CA PHE A 4 -28.44 16.71 7.49
C PHE A 4 -27.57 16.57 6.24
N TYR A 5 -28.03 15.80 5.23
CA TYR A 5 -27.33 15.64 3.95
C TYR A 5 -27.23 16.94 3.14
N ILE A 6 -28.22 17.82 3.25
CA ILE A 6 -28.22 19.12 2.53
C ILE A 6 -27.24 20.10 3.20
N ALA A 7 -27.15 20.09 4.54
CA ALA A 7 -26.20 20.92 5.29
C ALA A 7 -24.74 20.43 5.15
N ASN A 8 -24.52 19.12 5.05
CA ASN A 8 -23.20 18.48 5.05
C ASN A 8 -22.74 17.95 3.68
N ARG A 9 -23.10 18.65 2.60
CA ARG A 9 -22.77 18.23 1.21
C ARG A 9 -21.27 18.00 0.94
N LYS A 10 -20.38 18.65 1.68
CA LYS A 10 -18.92 18.47 1.58
C LYS A 10 -18.43 17.10 2.05
N PHE A 11 -19.21 16.44 2.91
CA PHE A 11 -18.88 15.12 3.47
C PHE A 11 -19.47 13.95 2.67
N ILE A 12 -20.33 14.22 1.68
CA ILE A 12 -20.96 13.17 0.87
C ILE A 12 -19.93 12.27 0.19
N PRO A 13 -18.87 12.80 -0.48
CA PRO A 13 -17.86 11.96 -1.11
C PRO A 13 -17.13 11.08 -0.09
N VAL A 14 -16.76 11.64 1.07
CA VAL A 14 -16.08 10.95 2.17
C VAL A 14 -16.95 9.83 2.75
N PHE A 15 -18.24 10.09 2.94
CA PHE A 15 -19.16 9.08 3.45
C PHE A 15 -19.37 7.97 2.43
N ALA A 16 -19.50 8.31 1.14
CA ALA A 16 -19.63 7.33 0.08
C ALA A 16 -18.42 6.39 0.01
N THR A 17 -17.21 6.92 0.20
CA THR A 17 -15.98 6.11 0.15
C THR A 17 -15.74 5.31 1.41
N ALA A 18 -16.11 5.84 2.58
CA ALA A 18 -16.15 5.06 3.81
C ALA A 18 -17.13 3.88 3.71
N VAL A 19 -18.33 4.10 3.17
CA VAL A 19 -19.31 3.04 2.94
C VAL A 19 -18.80 2.02 1.91
N LEU A 20 -18.20 2.48 0.80
CA LEU A 20 -17.60 1.60 -0.19
C LEU A 20 -16.50 0.72 0.43
N PHE A 21 -15.62 1.30 1.24
CA PHE A 21 -14.59 0.57 1.97
C PHE A 21 -15.18 -0.51 2.89
N ILE A 22 -16.18 -0.15 3.70
CA ILE A 22 -16.84 -1.10 4.62
C ILE A 22 -17.47 -2.25 3.83
N ILE A 23 -18.16 -1.95 2.73
CA ILE A 23 -18.80 -2.97 1.89
C ILE A 23 -17.74 -3.86 1.23
N ALA A 24 -16.71 -3.28 0.62
CA ALA A 24 -15.64 -4.05 -0.02
C ALA A 24 -14.94 -4.99 0.97
N TYR A 25 -14.62 -4.49 2.17
CA TYR A 25 -13.96 -5.28 3.20
C TYR A 25 -14.87 -6.38 3.77
N THR A 26 -16.15 -6.08 4.08
CA THR A 26 -17.10 -7.07 4.60
C THR A 26 -17.44 -8.16 3.58
N VAL A 27 -17.62 -7.79 2.31
CA VAL A 27 -17.78 -8.74 1.21
C VAL A 27 -16.52 -9.62 1.12
N GLY A 28 -15.33 -9.03 1.12
CA GLY A 28 -14.06 -9.76 1.16
C GLY A 28 -13.97 -10.77 2.30
N ALA A 29 -14.24 -10.33 3.53
CA ALA A 29 -14.22 -11.15 4.73
C ALA A 29 -15.25 -12.29 4.70
N SER A 30 -16.37 -12.12 3.99
CA SER A 30 -17.38 -13.18 3.82
C SER A 30 -16.96 -14.26 2.83
N PHE A 31 -16.16 -13.92 1.81
CA PHE A 31 -15.67 -14.85 0.80
C PHE A 31 -14.34 -15.51 1.20
N TYR A 32 -13.46 -14.78 1.87
CA TYR A 32 -12.13 -15.23 2.28
C TYR A 32 -12.03 -15.25 3.80
N LYS A 33 -12.06 -16.46 4.40
CA LYS A 33 -11.99 -16.62 5.87
C LYS A 33 -10.76 -15.94 6.48
N GLY A 34 -9.60 -15.99 5.80
CA GLY A 34 -8.38 -15.32 6.27
C GLY A 34 -8.48 -13.78 6.32
N MET A 35 -9.37 -13.15 5.56
CA MET A 35 -9.58 -11.69 5.66
C MET A 35 -10.27 -11.27 6.96
N SER A 36 -10.94 -12.20 7.65
CA SER A 36 -11.57 -11.93 8.95
C SER A 36 -10.56 -11.86 10.10
N ASP A 37 -9.30 -12.22 9.86
CA ASP A 37 -8.21 -12.05 10.82
C ASP A 37 -7.99 -10.54 11.12
N PRO A 38 -8.03 -10.11 12.39
CA PRO A 38 -7.75 -8.74 12.78
C PRO A 38 -6.41 -8.21 12.27
N GLN A 39 -5.37 -9.05 12.17
CA GLN A 39 -4.07 -8.63 11.65
C GLN A 39 -4.15 -8.25 10.17
N VAL A 40 -5.00 -8.91 9.38
CA VAL A 40 -5.19 -8.57 7.96
C VAL A 40 -5.83 -7.19 7.82
N PHE A 41 -6.77 -6.83 8.69
CA PHE A 41 -7.30 -5.48 8.74
C PHE A 41 -6.22 -4.44 9.08
N LEU A 42 -5.40 -4.72 10.10
CA LEU A 42 -4.30 -3.83 10.51
C LEU A 42 -3.21 -3.70 9.45
N ASN A 43 -3.00 -4.76 8.66
CA ASN A 43 -2.05 -4.75 7.56
C ASN A 43 -2.40 -3.70 6.51
N LEU A 44 -3.69 -3.36 6.31
CA LEU A 44 -4.10 -2.26 5.43
C LEU A 44 -3.44 -0.94 5.83
N PHE A 45 -3.29 -0.69 7.13
CA PHE A 45 -2.62 0.50 7.64
C PHE A 45 -1.10 0.34 7.62
N ARG A 46 -0.58 -0.86 7.90
CA ARG A 46 0.86 -1.16 7.92
C ARG A 46 1.53 -1.02 6.55
N THR A 47 0.83 -1.37 5.47
CA THR A 47 1.38 -1.34 4.10
C THR A 47 1.08 -0.03 3.34
N SER A 48 0.21 0.82 3.86
CA SER A 48 -0.17 2.09 3.25
C SER A 48 0.43 3.40 3.81
N PRO A 49 1.36 3.46 4.80
CA PRO A 49 1.78 4.74 5.40
C PRO A 49 2.39 5.72 4.40
N PHE A 50 3.30 5.26 3.55
CA PHE A 50 3.97 6.10 2.54
C PHE A 50 2.97 6.64 1.51
N LEU A 51 1.98 5.83 1.09
CA LEU A 51 0.92 6.26 0.20
C LEU A 51 0.01 7.31 0.85
N LEU A 52 -0.36 7.12 2.12
CA LEU A 52 -1.16 8.08 2.86
C LEU A 52 -0.47 9.43 3.01
N ILE A 53 0.81 9.43 3.40
CA ILE A 53 1.59 10.66 3.57
C ILE A 53 1.71 11.41 2.24
N ALA A 54 2.06 10.71 1.15
CA ALA A 54 2.14 11.30 -0.18
C ALA A 54 0.77 11.85 -0.65
N ALA A 55 -0.31 11.09 -0.43
CA ALA A 55 -1.67 11.50 -0.77
C ALA A 55 -2.15 12.72 0.03
N ILE A 56 -1.74 12.86 1.29
CA ILE A 56 -2.02 14.09 2.07
C ILE A 56 -1.38 15.30 1.39
N GLY A 57 -0.11 15.20 0.97
CA GLY A 57 0.56 16.25 0.19
C GLY A 57 -0.17 16.57 -1.11
N GLY A 58 -0.50 15.53 -1.88
CA GLY A 58 -1.27 15.65 -3.12
C GLY A 58 -2.66 16.28 -2.93
N THR A 59 -3.30 16.03 -1.78
CA THR A 59 -4.59 16.64 -1.43
C THR A 59 -4.49 18.16 -1.38
N PHE A 60 -3.45 18.72 -0.74
CA PHE A 60 -3.28 20.17 -0.70
C PHE A 60 -3.03 20.78 -2.07
N VAL A 61 -2.26 20.11 -2.93
CA VAL A 61 -2.02 20.56 -4.31
C VAL A 61 -3.32 20.57 -5.10
N ILE A 62 -4.07 19.46 -5.08
CA ILE A 62 -5.33 19.33 -5.81
C ILE A 62 -6.38 20.31 -5.27
N LEU A 63 -6.41 20.58 -3.96
CA LEU A 63 -7.30 21.59 -3.39
C LEU A 63 -7.07 23.00 -3.96
N THR A 64 -5.84 23.35 -4.37
CA THR A 64 -5.55 24.62 -5.06
C THR A 64 -5.86 24.60 -6.57
N GLY A 65 -6.28 23.46 -7.13
CA GLY A 65 -6.49 23.26 -8.56
C GLY A 65 -5.21 22.86 -9.33
N GLY A 66 -4.15 22.49 -8.62
CA GLY A 66 -2.91 21.99 -9.22
C GLY A 66 -2.88 20.47 -9.33
N ILE A 67 -1.92 19.95 -10.08
CA ILE A 67 -1.56 18.52 -10.10
C ILE A 67 -0.04 18.45 -9.89
N ASP A 68 0.40 17.55 -9.01
CA ASP A 68 1.82 17.30 -8.76
C ASP A 68 2.18 15.86 -9.11
N LEU A 69 2.90 15.72 -10.23
CA LEU A 69 3.47 14.44 -10.65
C LEU A 69 4.84 14.16 -10.04
N SER A 70 5.54 15.19 -9.52
CA SER A 70 6.92 15.04 -9.04
C SER A 70 7.04 14.16 -7.80
N VAL A 71 5.93 13.91 -7.10
CA VAL A 71 5.82 13.08 -5.90
C VAL A 71 6.58 11.77 -6.00
N SER A 72 6.46 11.03 -7.10
CA SER A 72 7.10 9.72 -7.21
C SER A 72 8.60 9.80 -7.43
N GLY A 73 9.07 10.81 -8.17
CA GLY A 73 10.48 11.08 -8.36
C GLY A 73 11.15 11.53 -7.06
N VAL A 74 10.50 12.39 -6.26
CA VAL A 74 11.00 12.81 -4.93
C VAL A 74 11.00 11.64 -3.94
N VAL A 75 9.97 10.79 -3.95
CA VAL A 75 9.93 9.55 -3.15
C VAL A 75 11.09 8.63 -3.52
N ALA A 76 11.32 8.37 -4.81
CA ALA A 76 12.44 7.54 -5.27
C ALA A 76 13.80 8.14 -4.86
N LEU A 77 14.00 9.43 -5.13
CA LEU A 77 15.24 10.14 -4.82
C LEU A 77 15.57 10.11 -3.33
N THR A 78 14.58 10.32 -2.47
CA THR A 78 14.78 10.22 -1.02
C THR A 78 15.14 8.81 -0.58
N THR A 79 14.62 7.76 -1.20
CA THR A 79 15.00 6.38 -0.84
C THR A 79 16.46 6.09 -1.16
N VAL A 80 16.92 6.39 -2.38
CA VAL A 80 18.29 6.08 -2.82
C VAL A 80 19.31 7.01 -2.15
N ALA A 81 19.01 8.31 -2.03
CA ALA A 81 19.89 9.26 -1.37
C ALA A 81 20.04 8.97 0.13
N ALA A 82 18.95 8.63 0.83
CA ALA A 82 19.03 8.23 2.23
C ALA A 82 19.89 6.97 2.40
N SER A 83 19.67 5.97 1.56
CA SER A 83 20.40 4.70 1.62
C SER A 83 21.89 4.88 1.33
N ALA A 84 22.25 5.72 0.36
CA ALA A 84 23.63 6.05 0.05
C ALA A 84 24.34 6.72 1.24
N LEU A 85 23.76 7.77 1.82
CA LEU A 85 24.35 8.50 2.94
C LEU A 85 24.50 7.62 4.20
N ILE A 86 23.53 6.74 4.45
CA ILE A 86 23.61 5.81 5.59
C ILE A 86 24.68 4.74 5.36
N ARG A 87 24.84 4.27 4.12
CA ARG A 87 25.92 3.33 3.76
C ARG A 87 27.30 3.96 3.96
N GLU A 88 27.43 5.26 3.76
CA GLU A 88 28.66 6.03 4.09
C GLU A 88 28.85 6.26 5.61
N GLY A 89 27.94 5.76 6.44
CA GLY A 89 28.06 5.83 7.91
C GLY A 89 27.47 7.10 8.52
N MET A 90 26.74 7.93 7.76
CA MET A 90 26.10 9.12 8.32
C MET A 90 24.99 8.76 9.32
N ASN A 91 24.81 9.61 10.33
CA ASN A 91 23.78 9.42 11.34
C ASN A 91 22.37 9.44 10.70
N PRO A 92 21.52 8.40 10.90
CA PRO A 92 20.18 8.32 10.31
C PRO A 92 19.26 9.52 10.60
N LEU A 93 19.33 10.11 11.80
CA LEU A 93 18.49 11.27 12.15
C LEU A 93 18.88 12.50 11.33
N LEU A 94 20.18 12.70 11.09
CA LEU A 94 20.68 13.77 10.23
C LEU A 94 20.24 13.52 8.79
N VAL A 95 20.35 12.28 8.30
CA VAL A 95 19.90 11.90 6.96
C VAL A 95 18.41 12.18 6.78
N PHE A 96 17.56 11.85 7.76
CA PHE A 96 16.13 12.17 7.73
C PHE A 96 15.89 13.68 7.60
N ALA A 97 16.58 14.50 8.38
CA ALA A 97 16.46 15.95 8.29
C ALA A 97 16.89 16.48 6.91
N LEU A 98 18.00 15.96 6.35
CA LEU A 98 18.49 16.33 5.01
C LEU A 98 17.50 15.93 3.91
N MET A 99 16.90 14.73 3.99
CA MET A 99 15.92 14.28 3.01
C MET A 99 14.64 15.11 3.04
N LEU A 100 14.16 15.48 4.24
CA LEU A 100 13.01 16.37 4.39
C LEU A 100 13.30 17.77 3.84
N LEU A 101 14.50 18.31 4.08
CA LEU A 101 14.96 19.56 3.49
C LEU A 101 15.02 19.47 1.96
N MET A 102 15.57 18.40 1.41
CA MET A 102 15.62 18.17 -0.03
C MET A 102 14.22 18.10 -0.66
N GLY A 103 13.27 17.41 -0.03
CA GLY A 103 11.87 17.40 -0.51
C GLY A 103 11.26 18.80 -0.51
N MET A 104 11.44 19.54 0.57
CA MET A 104 10.95 20.91 0.69
C MET A 104 11.59 21.86 -0.34
N THR A 105 12.89 21.75 -0.61
CA THR A 105 13.57 22.57 -1.61
C THR A 105 13.05 22.26 -3.01
N MET A 106 12.92 20.98 -3.38
CA MET A 106 12.34 20.59 -4.67
C MET A 106 10.90 21.10 -4.83
N GLY A 107 10.07 20.93 -3.81
CA GLY A 107 8.71 21.47 -3.80
C GLY A 107 8.67 23.00 -3.92
N THR A 108 9.58 23.70 -3.24
CA THR A 108 9.67 25.18 -3.31
C THR A 108 10.11 25.65 -4.69
N ILE A 109 11.08 24.97 -5.31
CA ILE A 109 11.54 25.27 -6.67
C ILE A 109 10.37 25.11 -7.63
N LEU A 110 9.73 23.95 -7.67
CA LEU A 110 8.60 23.69 -8.55
C LEU A 110 7.44 24.66 -8.31
N GLY A 111 7.09 24.91 -7.04
CA GLY A 111 6.08 25.88 -6.66
C GLY A 111 6.40 27.30 -7.13
N THR A 112 7.68 27.67 -7.17
CA THR A 112 8.14 28.99 -7.67
C THR A 112 7.98 29.10 -9.18
N PHE A 113 8.37 28.07 -9.95
CA PHE A 113 8.13 28.02 -11.40
C PHE A 113 6.64 28.11 -11.73
N ILE A 114 5.81 27.36 -11.02
CA ILE A 114 4.36 27.34 -11.22
C ILE A 114 3.74 28.71 -10.90
N THR A 115 4.16 29.33 -9.80
CA THR A 115 3.52 30.55 -9.30
C THR A 115 4.00 31.81 -10.00
N TYR A 116 5.32 31.99 -10.15
CA TYR A 116 5.92 33.23 -10.64
C TYR A 116 6.19 33.19 -12.14
N MET A 117 6.67 32.06 -12.65
CA MET A 117 6.89 31.89 -14.09
C MET A 117 5.62 31.45 -14.83
N LYS A 118 4.51 31.24 -14.11
CA LYS A 118 3.19 30.88 -14.64
C LYS A 118 3.22 29.62 -15.52
N VAL A 119 4.14 28.70 -15.21
CA VAL A 119 4.20 27.39 -15.88
C VAL A 119 3.02 26.55 -15.40
N GLN A 120 2.40 25.80 -16.31
CA GLN A 120 1.28 24.93 -15.96
C GLN A 120 1.73 23.85 -14.96
N PRO A 121 1.03 23.64 -13.83
CA PRO A 121 1.42 22.71 -12.76
C PRO A 121 1.87 21.31 -13.22
N PHE A 122 1.07 20.69 -14.09
CA PHE A 122 1.35 19.35 -14.60
C PHE A 122 2.67 19.28 -15.37
N ILE A 123 2.98 20.29 -16.19
CA ILE A 123 4.21 20.31 -17.00
C ILE A 123 5.44 20.52 -16.10
N ALA A 124 5.37 21.49 -15.19
CA ALA A 124 6.47 21.76 -14.25
C ALA A 124 6.79 20.53 -13.39
N THR A 125 5.75 19.85 -12.90
CA THR A 125 5.93 18.70 -12.00
C THR A 125 6.29 17.42 -12.75
N LEU A 126 5.86 17.24 -14.00
CA LEU A 126 6.35 16.17 -14.88
C LEU A 126 7.86 16.34 -15.18
N ALA A 127 8.30 17.57 -15.47
CA ALA A 127 9.73 17.85 -15.63
C ALA A 127 10.50 17.60 -14.32
N GLY A 128 9.94 18.00 -13.18
CA GLY A 128 10.49 17.71 -11.86
C GLY A 128 10.60 16.22 -11.55
N LEU A 129 9.62 15.42 -11.98
CA LEU A 129 9.65 13.95 -11.90
C LEU A 129 10.84 13.38 -12.67
N TRP A 130 11.01 13.75 -13.94
CA TRP A 130 12.14 13.25 -14.73
C TRP A 130 13.49 13.69 -14.17
N PHE A 131 13.59 14.94 -13.70
CA PHE A 131 14.81 15.46 -13.09
C PHE A 131 15.19 14.70 -11.81
N THR A 132 14.26 14.55 -10.87
CA THR A 132 14.50 13.82 -9.62
C THR A 132 14.78 12.34 -9.87
N ARG A 133 14.10 11.72 -10.84
CA ARG A 133 14.34 10.34 -11.25
C ARG A 133 15.73 10.17 -11.87
N GLY A 134 16.14 11.09 -12.75
CA GLY A 134 17.48 11.08 -13.35
C GLY A 134 18.58 11.22 -12.30
N LEU A 135 18.38 12.08 -11.29
CA LEU A 135 19.30 12.21 -10.16
C LEU A 135 19.47 10.92 -9.35
N CYS A 136 18.47 10.04 -9.32
CA CYS A 136 18.59 8.75 -8.64
C CYS A 136 19.72 7.90 -9.24
N PHE A 137 19.76 7.82 -10.57
CA PHE A 137 20.77 7.05 -11.31
C PHE A 137 22.14 7.73 -11.38
N PHE A 138 22.21 9.02 -11.01
CA PHE A 138 23.50 9.65 -10.74
C PHE A 138 24.09 9.22 -9.39
N ILE A 139 23.25 8.84 -8.43
CA ILE A 139 23.67 8.36 -7.11
C ILE A 139 24.04 6.87 -7.18
N SER A 140 23.16 6.04 -7.74
CA SER A 140 23.41 4.61 -7.91
C SER A 140 22.46 3.98 -8.92
N ASP A 141 23.01 3.10 -9.77
CA ASP A 141 22.23 2.26 -10.68
C ASP A 141 21.63 1.04 -9.98
N ASP A 142 22.25 0.59 -8.88
CA ASP A 142 21.87 -0.61 -8.14
C ASP A 142 21.09 -0.30 -6.87
N ALA A 143 20.40 -1.31 -6.33
CA ALA A 143 19.70 -1.18 -5.06
C ALA A 143 20.68 -1.12 -3.89
N ILE A 144 20.53 -0.11 -3.04
CA ILE A 144 21.36 0.06 -1.84
C ILE A 144 20.59 -0.46 -0.64
N ALA A 145 21.02 -1.58 -0.07
CA ALA A 145 20.47 -2.10 1.18
C ALA A 145 20.91 -1.24 2.38
N VAL A 146 20.02 -1.06 3.35
CA VAL A 146 20.28 -0.29 4.57
C VAL A 146 20.31 -1.23 5.77
N ASP A 147 21.52 -1.57 6.24
CA ASP A 147 21.69 -2.26 7.51
C ASP A 147 22.08 -1.26 8.62
N ASN A 148 21.08 -0.72 9.31
CA ASN A 148 21.30 0.19 10.43
C ASN A 148 20.35 -0.12 11.59
N ARG A 149 20.87 -0.02 12.83
CA ARG A 149 20.10 -0.26 14.05
C ARG A 149 18.84 0.61 14.16
N VAL A 150 18.90 1.87 13.74
CA VAL A 150 17.73 2.79 13.79
C VAL A 150 16.65 2.32 12.81
N TYR A 151 17.05 1.88 11.62
CA TYR A 151 16.12 1.36 10.61
C TYR A 151 15.47 0.05 11.06
N LYS A 152 16.27 -0.88 11.61
CA LYS A 152 15.76 -2.12 12.22
C LYS A 152 14.76 -1.80 13.34
N LEU A 153 15.08 -0.84 14.21
CA LEU A 153 14.18 -0.42 15.28
C LEU A 153 12.88 0.18 14.74
N LEU A 154 12.94 1.08 13.76
CA LEU A 154 11.74 1.68 13.16
C LEU A 154 10.88 0.66 12.38
N SER A 155 11.51 -0.29 11.68
CA SER A 155 10.80 -1.29 10.88
C SER A 155 10.21 -2.42 11.72
N GLN A 156 10.97 -2.91 12.72
CA GLN A 156 10.63 -4.10 13.50
C GLN A 156 9.87 -3.81 14.80
N THR A 157 9.78 -2.56 15.25
CA THR A 157 9.00 -2.24 16.46
C THR A 157 7.52 -2.53 16.22
N LYS A 158 7.01 -3.54 16.93
CA LYS A 158 5.60 -3.94 16.95
C LYS A 158 4.91 -3.27 18.12
N ILE A 159 3.89 -2.45 17.82
CA ILE A 159 3.04 -1.83 18.83
C ILE A 159 1.78 -2.68 18.93
N LEU A 160 1.69 -3.46 20.01
CA LEU A 160 0.59 -4.37 20.28
C LEU A 160 -0.69 -3.57 20.58
N ILE A 161 -1.83 -4.02 20.06
CA ILE A 161 -3.12 -3.36 20.30
C ILE A 161 -3.74 -3.88 21.61
N PRO A 162 -4.02 -2.99 22.58
CA PRO A 162 -4.70 -3.39 23.82
C PRO A 162 -6.03 -4.09 23.52
N GLY A 163 -6.18 -5.33 24.00
CA GLY A 163 -7.40 -6.14 23.84
C GLY A 163 -7.41 -7.12 22.65
N LEU A 164 -6.47 -7.00 21.70
CA LEU A 164 -6.27 -7.98 20.60
C LEU A 164 -4.89 -8.65 20.66
N SER A 165 -4.12 -8.39 21.71
CA SER A 165 -2.80 -8.96 21.92
C SER A 165 -2.69 -9.46 23.35
N ASP A 166 -2.05 -10.60 23.54
CA ASP A 166 -1.78 -11.13 24.87
C ASP A 166 -0.53 -10.43 25.45
N PRO A 167 -0.67 -9.66 26.55
CA PRO A 167 0.44 -8.95 27.17
C PRO A 167 1.53 -9.88 27.74
N GLN A 168 1.20 -11.14 28.01
CA GLN A 168 2.11 -12.13 28.62
C GLN A 168 3.04 -12.75 27.57
N THR A 169 2.51 -13.13 26.40
CA THR A 169 3.29 -13.75 25.31
C THR A 169 3.91 -12.73 24.35
N LYS A 170 3.48 -11.45 24.39
CA LYS A 170 3.81 -10.42 23.37
C LYS A 170 3.40 -10.82 21.95
N GLU A 171 2.47 -11.75 21.84
CA GLU A 171 1.91 -12.23 20.58
C GLU A 171 0.51 -11.65 20.37
N GLY A 172 0.21 -11.29 19.12
CA GLY A 172 -1.09 -10.78 18.73
C GLY A 172 -1.03 -9.62 17.74
N ALA A 173 -2.19 -9.02 17.52
CA ALA A 173 -2.38 -8.04 16.46
C ALA A 173 -1.58 -6.76 16.74
N TYR A 174 -0.79 -6.29 15.75
CA TYR A 174 0.15 -5.19 15.96
C TYR A 174 0.17 -4.18 14.82
N ILE A 175 0.58 -2.96 15.18
CA ILE A 175 0.77 -1.82 14.28
C ILE A 175 2.25 -1.44 14.25
N SER A 176 2.75 -0.98 13.09
CA SER A 176 4.11 -0.44 12.94
C SER A 176 4.15 1.04 13.33
N ILE A 177 5.30 1.51 13.84
CA ILE A 177 5.52 2.93 14.15
C ILE A 177 5.29 3.86 12.93
N LEU A 178 5.49 3.35 11.71
CA LEU A 178 5.24 4.09 10.46
C LEU A 178 3.78 4.51 10.32
N VAL A 179 2.85 3.68 10.84
CA VAL A 179 1.42 3.99 10.86
C VAL A 179 1.15 5.18 11.76
N ILE A 180 1.77 5.22 12.95
CA ILE A 180 1.64 6.36 13.87
C ILE A 180 2.13 7.64 13.21
N VAL A 181 3.30 7.60 12.55
CA VAL A 181 3.82 8.74 11.80
C VAL A 181 2.79 9.22 10.77
N ALA A 182 2.20 8.32 9.98
CA ALA A 182 1.20 8.68 8.99
C ALA A 182 -0.08 9.29 9.61
N PHE A 183 -0.56 8.78 10.75
CA PHE A 183 -1.71 9.35 11.45
C PHE A 183 -1.40 10.69 12.12
N VAL A 184 -0.19 10.89 12.65
CA VAL A 184 0.26 12.20 13.15
C VAL A 184 0.25 13.23 12.03
N ILE A 185 0.78 12.87 10.85
CA ILE A 185 0.75 13.74 9.66
C ILE A 185 -0.68 14.00 9.20
N LEU A 186 -1.56 12.99 9.22
CA LEU A 186 -2.98 13.16 8.91
C LEU A 186 -3.66 14.15 9.87
N GLY A 187 -3.44 14.00 11.18
CA GLY A 187 -3.96 14.91 12.20
C GLY A 187 -3.46 16.35 12.01
N LEU A 188 -2.15 16.51 11.78
CA LEU A 188 -1.55 17.81 11.49
C LEU A 188 -2.12 18.41 10.20
N ALA A 189 -2.31 17.63 9.15
CA ALA A 189 -2.87 18.09 7.89
C ALA A 189 -4.34 18.50 8.02
N ILE A 190 -5.16 17.77 8.80
CA ILE A 190 -6.53 18.17 9.11
C ILE A 190 -6.54 19.49 9.88
N TYR A 191 -5.65 19.63 10.86
CA TYR A 191 -5.48 20.87 11.62
C TYR A 191 -5.12 22.04 10.70
N ILE A 192 -4.11 21.87 9.85
CA ILE A 192 -3.67 22.87 8.88
C ILE A 192 -4.80 23.24 7.92
N ALA A 193 -5.50 22.27 7.36
CA ALA A 193 -6.55 22.50 6.37
C ALA A 193 -7.77 23.27 6.93
N HIS A 194 -8.21 22.94 8.16
CA HIS A 194 -9.47 23.46 8.69
C HIS A 194 -9.31 24.61 9.68
N PHE A 195 -8.23 24.62 10.46
CA PHE A 195 -8.10 25.54 11.60
C PHE A 195 -7.16 26.71 11.29
N THR A 196 -6.30 26.63 10.26
CA THR A 196 -5.33 27.69 9.96
C THR A 196 -5.79 28.66 8.87
N ARG A 197 -5.18 29.87 8.83
CA ARG A 197 -5.36 30.84 7.74
C ARG A 197 -4.86 30.31 6.39
N PHE A 198 -3.79 29.50 6.43
CA PHE A 198 -3.21 28.85 5.25
C PHE A 198 -4.23 27.92 4.59
N GLY A 199 -4.85 27.02 5.36
CA GLY A 199 -5.91 26.13 4.87
C GLY A 199 -7.10 26.88 4.25
N ARG A 200 -7.62 27.90 4.95
CA ARG A 200 -8.71 28.74 4.39
C ARG A 200 -8.34 29.40 3.06
N THR A 201 -7.10 29.84 2.92
CA THR A 201 -6.58 30.44 1.69
C THR A 201 -6.49 29.41 0.56
N ILE A 202 -6.08 28.18 0.85
CA ILE A 202 -6.05 27.07 -0.13
C ILE A 202 -7.43 26.81 -0.73
N TYR A 203 -8.45 26.66 0.13
CA TYR A 203 -9.83 26.45 -0.32
C TYR A 203 -10.36 27.64 -1.14
N ALA A 204 -10.00 28.87 -0.77
CA ALA A 204 -10.37 30.07 -1.52
C ALA A 204 -9.72 30.12 -2.91
N ILE A 205 -8.42 29.78 -3.01
CA ILE A 205 -7.69 29.71 -4.28
C ILE A 205 -8.34 28.69 -5.21
N GLY A 206 -8.61 27.48 -4.73
CA GLY A 206 -9.22 26.45 -5.55
C GLY A 206 -10.67 26.72 -5.96
N GLY A 207 -11.39 27.57 -5.22
CA GLY A 207 -12.74 27.99 -5.61
C GLY A 207 -12.71 29.00 -6.75
N ASN A 208 -11.94 30.08 -6.60
CA ASN A 208 -11.66 31.06 -7.65
C ASN A 208 -10.44 31.89 -7.29
N GLU A 209 -9.32 31.65 -7.98
CA GLU A 209 -8.05 32.33 -7.73
C GLU A 209 -8.13 33.86 -7.90
N GLN A 210 -8.85 34.34 -8.91
CA GLN A 210 -9.02 35.78 -9.15
C GLN A 210 -9.77 36.44 -8.00
N SER A 211 -10.84 35.80 -7.52
CA SER A 211 -11.62 36.29 -6.38
C SER A 211 -10.77 36.28 -5.10
N ALA A 212 -9.97 35.24 -4.86
CA ALA A 212 -9.05 35.17 -3.74
C ALA A 212 -8.02 36.32 -3.76
N ARG A 213 -7.51 36.67 -4.94
CA ARG A 213 -6.58 37.80 -5.11
C ARG A 213 -7.26 39.15 -4.87
N LEU A 214 -8.48 39.35 -5.35
CA LEU A 214 -9.26 40.57 -5.10
C LEU A 214 -9.64 40.74 -3.63
N MET A 215 -9.79 39.65 -2.88
CA MET A 215 -9.99 39.67 -1.43
C MET A 215 -8.69 39.91 -0.62
N GLY A 216 -7.56 40.17 -1.29
CA GLY A 216 -6.28 40.46 -0.63
C GLY A 216 -5.57 39.25 -0.03
N LEU A 217 -5.98 38.02 -0.39
CA LEU A 217 -5.32 36.81 0.11
C LEU A 217 -3.94 36.63 -0.54
N PRO A 218 -2.95 36.09 0.19
CA PRO A 218 -1.59 35.91 -0.32
C PRO A 218 -1.49 34.69 -1.26
N VAL A 219 -2.13 34.77 -2.43
CA VAL A 219 -2.26 33.66 -3.39
C VAL A 219 -0.90 33.08 -3.76
N ASN A 220 0.05 33.92 -4.19
CA ASN A 220 1.34 33.47 -4.69
C ASN A 220 2.15 32.74 -3.60
N ARG A 221 2.26 33.34 -2.41
CA ARG A 221 2.97 32.72 -1.28
C ARG A 221 2.32 31.40 -0.87
N THR A 222 0.98 31.34 -0.87
CA THR A 222 0.24 30.13 -0.51
C THR A 222 0.50 29.00 -1.51
N LYS A 223 0.51 29.28 -2.82
CA LYS A 223 0.82 28.28 -3.85
C LYS A 223 2.23 27.69 -3.67
N VAL A 224 3.24 28.53 -3.48
CA VAL A 224 4.62 28.03 -3.23
C VAL A 224 4.65 27.13 -1.99
N LEU A 225 4.07 27.59 -0.87
CA LEU A 225 4.01 26.81 0.37
C LEU A 225 3.24 25.48 0.22
N VAL A 226 2.22 25.41 -0.63
CA VAL A 226 1.49 24.17 -0.93
C VAL A 226 2.41 23.15 -1.61
N TYR A 227 3.19 23.56 -2.61
CA TYR A 227 4.16 22.67 -3.25
C TYR A 227 5.34 22.34 -2.32
N THR A 228 5.79 23.26 -1.47
CA THR A 228 6.77 22.97 -0.41
C THR A 228 6.26 21.90 0.55
N LEU A 229 5.00 22.00 1.00
CA LEU A 229 4.36 21.00 1.85
C LEU A 229 4.19 19.65 1.13
N ALA A 230 3.84 19.67 -0.15
CA ALA A 230 3.78 18.45 -0.97
C ALA A 230 5.16 17.79 -1.11
N GLY A 231 6.22 18.58 -1.30
CA GLY A 231 7.60 18.11 -1.32
C GLY A 231 8.04 17.52 0.03
N PHE A 232 7.67 18.15 1.15
CA PHE A 232 7.87 17.60 2.50
C PHE A 232 7.19 16.23 2.66
N CYS A 233 5.90 16.14 2.30
CA CYS A 233 5.15 14.89 2.36
C CYS A 233 5.74 13.82 1.44
N SER A 234 6.19 14.18 0.24
CA SER A 234 6.82 13.26 -0.70
C SER A 234 8.14 12.72 -0.15
N ALA A 235 8.96 13.57 0.46
CA ALA A 235 10.20 13.13 1.10
C ALA A 235 9.97 12.25 2.32
N LEU A 236 9.00 12.61 3.17
CA LEU A 236 8.63 11.79 4.31
C LEU A 236 8.05 10.44 3.86
N ALA A 237 7.22 10.42 2.80
CA ALA A 237 6.72 9.21 2.19
C ALA A 237 7.87 8.31 1.69
N GLY A 238 8.88 8.88 1.02
CA GLY A 238 10.06 8.14 0.60
C GLY A 238 10.90 7.62 1.75
N LEU A 239 11.10 8.38 2.83
CA LEU A 239 11.75 7.87 4.05
C LEU A 239 10.96 6.71 4.66
N THR A 240 9.62 6.82 4.74
CA THR A 240 8.80 5.71 5.26
C THR A 240 8.82 4.49 4.35
N LEU A 241 8.86 4.67 3.02
CA LEU A 241 9.02 3.58 2.06
C LEU A 241 10.40 2.92 2.20
N ASN A 242 11.46 3.73 2.36
CA ASN A 242 12.82 3.26 2.55
C ASN A 242 12.99 2.45 3.83
N VAL A 243 12.37 2.87 4.95
CA VAL A 243 12.34 2.08 6.20
C VAL A 243 11.49 0.82 6.06
N TYR A 244 10.38 0.88 5.33
CA TYR A 244 9.49 -0.26 5.09
C TYR A 244 10.17 -1.36 4.26
N VAL A 245 10.86 -0.99 3.18
CA VAL A 245 11.54 -1.93 2.28
C VAL A 245 12.93 -2.33 2.82
N GLY A 246 13.61 -1.44 3.53
CA GLY A 246 14.98 -1.66 4.01
C GLY A 246 16.07 -1.39 2.97
N SER A 247 15.72 -0.77 1.85
CA SER A 247 16.65 -0.42 0.76
C SER A 247 16.17 0.81 -0.01
N GLY A 248 17.03 1.37 -0.86
CA GLY A 248 16.73 2.48 -1.75
C GLY A 248 17.14 2.19 -3.18
N HIS A 249 16.30 2.59 -4.13
CA HIS A 249 16.53 2.36 -5.56
C HIS A 249 15.80 3.38 -6.44
N GLY A 250 16.39 3.78 -7.56
CA GLY A 250 15.81 4.78 -8.47
C GLY A 250 14.53 4.35 -9.18
N LEU A 251 14.28 3.04 -9.33
CA LEU A 251 13.03 2.51 -9.92
C LEU A 251 11.86 2.38 -8.91
N TYR A 252 12.08 2.65 -7.63
CA TYR A 252 10.99 2.64 -6.67
C TYR A 252 9.95 3.71 -7.01
N ALA A 253 8.70 3.46 -6.57
CA ALA A 253 7.57 4.35 -6.80
C ALA A 253 7.26 4.65 -8.30
N THR A 254 7.57 3.75 -9.23
CA THR A 254 7.17 3.94 -10.64
C THR A 254 5.64 3.92 -10.80
N GLY A 255 5.05 4.95 -11.40
CA GLY A 255 3.60 5.10 -11.52
C GLY A 255 2.88 5.48 -10.22
N PHE A 256 3.63 5.72 -9.14
CA PHE A 256 3.08 6.03 -7.82
C PHE A 256 2.32 7.35 -7.80
N GLU A 257 2.70 8.31 -8.64
CA GLU A 257 2.01 9.60 -8.80
C GLU A 257 0.54 9.43 -9.22
N LEU A 258 0.25 8.47 -10.11
CA LEU A 258 -1.12 8.18 -10.53
C LEU A 258 -1.92 7.52 -9.39
N THR A 259 -1.26 6.66 -8.61
CA THR A 259 -1.88 6.02 -7.44
C THR A 259 -2.19 7.04 -6.33
N VAL A 260 -1.30 8.01 -6.13
CA VAL A 260 -1.49 9.14 -5.21
C VAL A 260 -2.71 9.97 -5.64
N ILE A 261 -2.79 10.35 -6.93
CA ILE A 261 -3.95 11.09 -7.45
C ILE A 261 -5.24 10.27 -7.30
N ALA A 262 -5.20 8.98 -7.66
CA ALA A 262 -6.33 8.06 -7.51
C ALA A 262 -6.82 8.01 -6.06
N ALA A 263 -5.91 7.88 -5.09
CA ALA A 263 -6.25 7.89 -3.66
C ALA A 263 -6.92 9.19 -3.23
N VAL A 264 -6.41 10.35 -3.66
CA VAL A 264 -6.97 11.67 -3.30
C VAL A 264 -8.34 11.89 -3.92
N VAL A 265 -8.50 11.52 -5.20
CA VAL A 265 -9.75 11.67 -5.93
C VAL A 265 -10.82 10.73 -5.40
N MET A 266 -10.47 9.45 -5.17
CA MET A 266 -11.36 8.52 -4.48
C MET A 266 -11.69 9.02 -3.08
N GLY A 267 -10.73 9.60 -2.36
CA GLY A 267 -10.98 10.25 -1.08
C GLY A 267 -11.98 11.42 -1.11
N GLY A 268 -12.37 11.89 -2.30
CA GLY A 268 -13.46 12.85 -2.48
C GLY A 268 -13.01 14.29 -2.69
N THR A 269 -11.73 14.50 -2.96
CA THR A 269 -11.21 15.82 -3.36
C THR A 269 -11.43 16.03 -4.86
N MET A 270 -12.02 17.16 -5.22
CA MET A 270 -12.33 17.49 -6.61
C MET A 270 -11.05 17.90 -7.36
N LEU A 271 -10.82 17.34 -8.55
CA LEU A 271 -9.69 17.70 -9.42
C LEU A 271 -9.67 19.17 -9.85
N VAL A 272 -10.82 19.83 -9.88
CA VAL A 272 -10.96 21.26 -10.20
C VAL A 272 -10.47 22.15 -9.05
N GLY A 273 -10.31 21.60 -7.84
CA GLY A 273 -9.95 22.33 -6.63
C GLY A 273 -11.14 22.91 -5.86
N GLY A 274 -10.85 23.54 -4.73
CA GLY A 274 -11.80 24.29 -3.91
C GLY A 274 -12.79 23.46 -3.07
N SER A 275 -12.85 22.14 -3.27
CA SER A 275 -13.72 21.25 -2.51
C SER A 275 -13.05 19.89 -2.27
N GLY A 276 -13.02 19.47 -1.01
CA GLY A 276 -12.43 18.21 -0.57
C GLY A 276 -12.21 18.25 0.93
N TYR A 277 -11.94 17.10 1.55
CA TYR A 277 -11.65 17.01 2.98
C TYR A 277 -10.47 16.06 3.16
N VAL A 278 -9.43 16.51 3.87
CA VAL A 278 -8.17 15.75 4.01
C VAL A 278 -8.37 14.37 4.64
N PHE A 279 -9.31 14.23 5.57
CA PHE A 279 -9.65 12.92 6.14
C PHE A 279 -10.25 11.95 5.11
N GLY A 280 -10.86 12.45 4.04
CA GLY A 280 -11.35 11.61 2.94
C GLY A 280 -10.24 10.85 2.23
N THR A 281 -9.04 11.44 2.14
CA THR A 281 -7.86 10.83 1.54
C THR A 281 -7.48 9.52 2.22
N LEU A 282 -7.69 9.39 3.55
CA LEU A 282 -7.50 8.13 4.27
C LEU A 282 -8.37 7.01 3.69
N PHE A 283 -9.66 7.27 3.47
CA PHE A 283 -10.56 6.27 2.89
C PHE A 283 -10.21 5.94 1.44
N GLY A 284 -9.74 6.90 0.66
CA GLY A 284 -9.25 6.62 -0.69
C GLY A 284 -8.06 5.66 -0.70
N VAL A 285 -7.10 5.87 0.21
CA VAL A 285 -5.96 4.96 0.40
C VAL A 285 -6.42 3.60 0.91
N LEU A 286 -7.37 3.54 1.84
CA LEU A 286 -7.91 2.29 2.35
C LEU A 286 -8.70 1.49 1.30
N VAL A 287 -9.43 2.14 0.41
CA VAL A 287 -10.10 1.49 -0.73
C VAL A 287 -9.06 0.86 -1.66
N LEU A 288 -7.97 1.57 -1.94
CA LEU A 288 -6.84 1.00 -2.71
C LEU A 288 -6.24 -0.21 -1.99
N GLY A 289 -5.96 -0.09 -0.69
CA GLY A 289 -5.41 -1.16 0.14
C GLY A 289 -6.30 -2.40 0.14
N VAL A 290 -7.61 -2.25 0.37
CA VAL A 290 -8.56 -3.37 0.35
C VAL A 290 -8.65 -4.00 -1.03
N THR A 291 -8.63 -3.19 -2.10
CA THR A 291 -8.61 -3.72 -3.47
C THR A 291 -7.38 -4.59 -3.71
N GLN A 292 -6.20 -4.12 -3.30
CA GLN A 292 -4.96 -4.87 -3.41
C GLN A 292 -4.99 -6.14 -2.56
N THR A 293 -5.54 -6.08 -1.35
CA THR A 293 -5.71 -7.24 -0.47
C THR A 293 -6.66 -8.26 -1.10
N LEU A 294 -7.82 -7.86 -1.60
CA LEU A 294 -8.79 -8.76 -2.24
C LEU A 294 -8.19 -9.53 -3.43
N ILE A 295 -7.40 -8.85 -4.26
CA ILE A 295 -6.74 -9.47 -5.41
C ILE A 295 -5.68 -10.47 -4.96
N GLN A 296 -4.91 -10.14 -3.92
CA GLN A 296 -3.93 -11.06 -3.31
C GLN A 296 -4.61 -12.30 -2.72
N PHE A 297 -5.77 -12.15 -2.07
CA PHE A 297 -6.53 -13.27 -1.51
C PHE A 297 -7.16 -14.16 -2.59
N ASN A 298 -7.55 -13.59 -3.74
CA ASN A 298 -8.02 -14.38 -4.87
C ASN A 298 -6.90 -15.22 -5.49
N GLY A 299 -5.75 -14.57 -5.73
CA GLY A 299 -4.45 -15.04 -6.27
C GLY A 299 -4.43 -15.98 -7.48
N THR A 300 -5.56 -16.21 -8.14
CA THR A 300 -5.57 -16.67 -9.55
C THR A 300 -5.29 -15.51 -10.51
N LEU A 301 -5.52 -14.28 -10.04
CA LEU A 301 -5.31 -13.05 -10.78
C LEU A 301 -3.87 -12.54 -10.63
N SER A 302 -3.23 -12.21 -11.74
CA SER A 302 -1.92 -11.56 -11.75
C SER A 302 -1.95 -10.17 -11.07
N SER A 303 -0.79 -9.72 -10.56
CA SER A 303 -0.65 -8.41 -9.88
C SER A 303 -1.13 -7.21 -10.72
N TRP A 304 -1.06 -7.33 -12.06
CA TRP A 304 -1.54 -6.31 -13.01
C TRP A 304 -3.04 -6.01 -12.89
N TRP A 305 -3.84 -6.98 -12.43
CA TRP A 305 -5.26 -6.75 -12.18
C TRP A 305 -5.51 -5.65 -11.15
N THR A 306 -4.60 -5.46 -10.19
CA THR A 306 -4.68 -4.34 -9.24
C THR A 306 -4.71 -3.01 -9.97
N ASN A 307 -3.82 -2.81 -10.94
CA ASN A 307 -3.76 -1.56 -11.71
C ASN A 307 -5.01 -1.37 -12.59
N ILE A 308 -5.56 -2.44 -13.15
CA ILE A 308 -6.80 -2.39 -13.94
C ILE A 308 -7.97 -1.96 -13.05
N VAL A 309 -8.16 -2.59 -11.90
CA VAL A 309 -9.27 -2.27 -10.97
C VAL A 309 -9.11 -0.86 -10.42
N VAL A 310 -7.89 -0.46 -10.02
CA VAL A 310 -7.60 0.90 -9.55
C VAL A 310 -7.89 1.93 -10.65
N GLY A 311 -7.51 1.68 -11.89
CA GLY A 311 -7.82 2.53 -13.04
C GLY A 311 -9.33 2.65 -13.29
N ALA A 312 -10.05 1.53 -13.28
CA ALA A 312 -11.50 1.49 -13.46
C ALA A 312 -12.24 2.25 -12.34
N LEU A 313 -11.89 2.00 -11.08
CA LEU A 313 -12.45 2.70 -9.93
C LEU A 313 -12.18 4.21 -10.04
N THR A 314 -10.95 4.60 -10.38
CA THR A 314 -10.59 6.01 -10.56
C THR A 314 -11.43 6.67 -11.64
N LEU A 315 -11.61 6.03 -12.80
CA LEU A 315 -12.47 6.54 -13.88
C LEU A 315 -13.94 6.67 -13.44
N ILE A 316 -14.47 5.70 -12.71
CA ILE A 316 -15.84 5.76 -12.18
C ILE A 316 -15.98 6.94 -11.22
N PHE A 317 -15.05 7.10 -10.28
CA PHE A 317 -15.06 8.20 -9.33
C PHE A 317 -14.97 9.57 -10.02
N ILE A 318 -14.06 9.73 -10.98
CA ILE A 318 -13.94 10.95 -11.79
C ILE A 318 -15.22 11.20 -12.59
N GLY A 319 -15.78 10.15 -13.21
CA GLY A 319 -17.02 10.23 -13.99
C GLY A 319 -18.20 10.71 -13.13
N ILE A 320 -18.36 10.14 -11.93
CA ILE A 320 -19.37 10.57 -10.95
C ILE A 320 -19.13 12.03 -10.54
N GLN A 321 -17.89 12.40 -10.20
CA GLN A 321 -17.55 13.78 -9.82
C GLN A 321 -17.84 14.78 -10.94
N SER A 322 -17.46 14.47 -12.17
CA SER A 322 -17.67 15.30 -13.36
C SER A 322 -19.16 15.46 -13.67
N PHE A 323 -19.92 14.36 -13.61
CA PHE A 323 -21.36 14.39 -13.80
C PHE A 323 -22.07 15.26 -12.75
N LEU A 324 -21.70 15.11 -11.47
CA LEU A 324 -22.24 15.94 -10.38
C LEU A 324 -21.86 17.42 -10.52
N ALA A 325 -20.66 17.71 -11.01
CA ALA A 325 -20.21 19.09 -11.28
C ALA A 325 -21.00 19.73 -12.45
N SER A 326 -21.20 19.00 -13.54
CA SER A 326 -21.94 19.50 -14.73
C SER A 326 -23.42 19.79 -14.43
N GLN A 327 -24.08 18.98 -13.60
CA GLN A 327 -25.45 19.24 -13.17
C GLN A 327 -25.58 20.52 -12.35
N LYS A 328 -24.53 20.91 -11.62
CA LYS A 328 -24.49 22.16 -10.83
C LYS A 328 -24.51 23.39 -11.73
N ILE A 329 -23.74 23.36 -12.83
CA ILE A 329 -23.71 24.42 -13.85
C ILE A 329 -25.09 24.55 -14.50
N ARG A 330 -25.72 23.42 -14.86
CA ARG A 330 -27.04 23.37 -15.49
C ARG A 330 -28.18 23.81 -14.55
N ALA A 331 -28.08 23.52 -13.25
CA ALA A 331 -29.03 24.01 -12.26
C ALA A 331 -28.85 25.52 -11.98
N GLY A 332 -27.62 26.03 -12.02
CA GLY A 332 -27.31 27.46 -11.86
C GLY A 332 -27.79 28.32 -13.03
N SER A 333 -27.66 27.84 -14.26
CA SER A 333 -28.20 28.55 -15.44
C SER A 333 -29.73 28.59 -15.45
N VAL A 334 -30.38 27.50 -15.03
CA VAL A 334 -31.85 27.43 -14.88
C VAL A 334 -32.34 28.33 -13.73
N LEU A 335 -31.57 28.49 -12.65
CA LEU A 335 -31.90 29.42 -11.55
C LEU A 335 -31.75 30.89 -11.96
N LYS A 336 -30.71 31.23 -12.72
CA LYS A 336 -30.52 32.59 -13.27
C LYS A 336 -31.59 32.98 -14.28
N GLN A 337 -32.17 31.99 -14.98
CA GLN A 337 -33.34 32.18 -15.84
C GLN A 337 -34.66 32.19 -15.05
N LYS A 338 -34.72 31.55 -13.87
CA LYS A 338 -35.90 31.51 -12.99
C LYS A 338 -36.03 32.69 -12.02
N GLU A 339 -34.99 33.47 -11.75
CA GLU A 339 -35.15 34.74 -11.00
C GLU A 339 -36.00 35.78 -11.77
N SER A 340 -36.10 35.64 -13.10
CA SER A 340 -37.06 36.39 -13.93
C SER A 340 -38.51 35.92 -13.77
N ILE A 341 -38.72 34.71 -13.25
CA ILE A 341 -40.04 34.09 -13.06
C ILE A 341 -40.21 33.76 -11.58
N ARG A 342 -40.44 34.83 -10.82
CA ARG A 342 -41.18 34.95 -9.55
C ARG A 342 -41.59 33.66 -8.83
N ASP A 343 -41.39 33.68 -7.52
CA ASP A 343 -42.37 33.27 -6.50
C ASP A 343 -43.58 32.52 -7.05
N VAL A 344 -43.57 31.19 -6.96
CA VAL A 344 -44.75 30.29 -6.93
C VAL A 344 -44.24 28.84 -7.08
N VAL A 345 -44.59 28.02 -6.09
CA VAL A 345 -44.53 26.54 -6.10
C VAL A 345 -43.17 25.88 -5.77
N ARG A 346 -43.05 25.66 -4.45
CA ARG A 346 -42.45 24.50 -3.77
C ARG A 346 -42.48 23.19 -4.59
N ARG A 347 -41.42 22.37 -4.44
CA ARG A 347 -41.40 21.15 -3.58
C ARG A 347 -40.44 20.08 -4.11
N ASN A 348 -39.31 19.95 -3.42
CA ASN A 348 -38.81 18.73 -2.81
C ASN A 348 -38.83 17.41 -3.64
N ARG A 349 -37.76 17.16 -4.40
CA ARG A 349 -37.37 15.80 -4.88
C ARG A 349 -35.85 15.55 -4.87
N ARG A 350 -35.11 16.16 -3.95
CA ARG A 350 -33.63 16.09 -3.94
C ARG A 350 -32.93 15.14 -2.94
N PRO A 351 -33.60 14.39 -2.05
CA PRO A 351 -32.89 13.40 -1.23
C PRO A 351 -32.82 11.98 -1.81
N LEU A 352 -33.56 11.64 -2.86
CA LEU A 352 -33.61 10.28 -3.39
C LEU A 352 -32.44 9.92 -4.34
N MET A 353 -31.75 10.92 -4.90
CA MET A 353 -30.67 10.70 -5.88
C MET A 353 -29.27 10.52 -5.25
N TYR A 354 -29.05 11.00 -4.02
CA TYR A 354 -27.79 10.72 -3.31
C TYR A 354 -27.71 9.26 -2.86
N ALA A 355 -28.86 8.70 -2.45
CA ALA A 355 -28.99 7.25 -2.24
C ALA A 355 -28.72 6.49 -3.54
N GLY A 356 -29.23 6.97 -4.69
CA GLY A 356 -28.99 6.39 -6.01
C GLY A 356 -27.51 6.36 -6.43
N ALA A 357 -26.69 7.36 -6.09
CA ALA A 357 -25.26 7.35 -6.42
C ALA A 357 -24.46 6.32 -5.60
N THR A 358 -24.77 6.19 -4.31
CA THR A 358 -24.23 5.09 -3.46
C THR A 358 -24.75 3.73 -3.92
N VAL A 359 -26.04 3.62 -4.27
CA VAL A 359 -26.64 2.37 -4.72
C VAL A 359 -26.10 1.95 -6.09
N VAL A 360 -25.81 2.87 -7.02
CA VAL A 360 -25.17 2.55 -8.30
C VAL A 360 -23.69 2.17 -8.10
N GLY A 361 -22.96 2.85 -7.20
CA GLY A 361 -21.60 2.44 -6.83
C GLY A 361 -21.55 1.06 -6.16
N ILE A 362 -22.52 0.76 -5.29
CA ILE A 362 -22.68 -0.53 -4.62
C ILE A 362 -23.13 -1.61 -5.60
N ILE A 363 -24.07 -1.32 -6.51
CA ILE A 363 -24.56 -2.26 -7.53
C ILE A 363 -23.49 -2.55 -8.58
N ILE A 364 -22.68 -1.57 -9.00
CA ILE A 364 -21.58 -1.79 -9.93
C ILE A 364 -20.43 -2.53 -9.24
N PHE A 365 -20.17 -2.25 -7.96
CA PHE A 365 -19.18 -3.03 -7.20
C PHE A 365 -19.67 -4.45 -6.93
N SER A 366 -20.95 -4.66 -6.57
CA SER A 366 -21.52 -5.98 -6.36
C SER A 366 -21.67 -6.77 -7.66
N ALA A 367 -22.13 -6.14 -8.75
CA ALA A 367 -22.23 -6.77 -10.07
C ALA A 367 -20.85 -6.97 -10.73
N GLY A 368 -19.88 -6.10 -10.45
CA GLY A 368 -18.48 -6.30 -10.79
C GLY A 368 -17.93 -7.50 -10.04
N VAL A 369 -18.06 -7.55 -8.72
CA VAL A 369 -17.65 -8.72 -7.92
C VAL A 369 -18.30 -10.02 -8.42
N GLN A 370 -19.55 -9.98 -8.89
CA GLN A 370 -20.28 -11.15 -9.36
C GLN A 370 -19.99 -11.54 -10.82
N ALA A 371 -19.67 -10.58 -11.69
CA ALA A 371 -19.24 -10.83 -13.07
C ALA A 371 -17.76 -11.23 -13.18
N PHE A 372 -16.96 -10.95 -12.15
CA PHE A 372 -15.54 -11.33 -12.04
C PHE A 372 -15.31 -12.67 -11.35
N MET A 373 -16.36 -13.39 -10.96
CA MET A 373 -16.27 -14.77 -10.51
C MET A 373 -16.52 -15.70 -11.70
N PRO A 374 -15.47 -16.20 -12.40
CA PRO A 374 -15.64 -17.49 -13.07
C PRO A 374 -16.06 -18.50 -12.00
N ASN A 375 -16.84 -19.52 -12.37
CA ASN A 375 -17.18 -20.64 -11.49
C ASN A 375 -15.89 -21.14 -10.80
N ILE A 376 -15.67 -20.73 -9.56
CA ILE A 376 -14.49 -21.12 -8.78
C ILE A 376 -14.69 -22.62 -8.51
N PRO A 377 -13.74 -23.48 -8.92
CA PRO A 377 -13.77 -24.88 -8.53
C PRO A 377 -13.84 -24.95 -7.01
N THR A 378 -14.73 -25.82 -6.53
CA THR A 378 -14.88 -26.30 -5.15
C THR A 378 -13.74 -25.95 -4.20
N LYS A 379 -14.07 -25.23 -3.10
CA LYS A 379 -13.24 -24.97 -1.90
C LYS A 379 -11.90 -25.72 -1.90
N CYS A 380 -10.82 -24.98 -2.13
CA CYS A 380 -9.45 -25.39 -1.86
C CYS A 380 -9.36 -25.86 -0.39
N GLU A 381 -9.30 -27.17 -0.16
CA GLU A 381 -9.19 -27.74 1.18
C GLU A 381 -7.69 -27.87 1.49
N LEU A 382 -7.21 -27.03 2.40
CA LEU A 382 -5.82 -27.06 2.84
C LEU A 382 -5.50 -28.45 3.40
N LYS A 383 -4.49 -29.10 2.83
CA LYS A 383 -4.02 -30.38 3.35
C LYS A 383 -3.35 -30.14 4.70
N PRO A 384 -3.59 -30.97 5.73
CA PRO A 384 -2.87 -30.86 6.99
C PRO A 384 -1.38 -31.11 6.76
N PHE A 385 -0.54 -30.48 7.59
CA PHE A 385 0.90 -30.67 7.59
C PHE A 385 1.25 -32.16 7.79
N ARG A 386 2.10 -32.72 6.92
CA ARG A 386 2.48 -34.14 6.94
C ARG A 386 3.65 -34.37 7.91
N GLN A 387 3.44 -34.02 9.17
CA GLN A 387 4.49 -34.07 10.20
C GLN A 387 5.09 -35.46 10.39
N ASP A 388 4.26 -36.50 10.35
CA ASP A 388 4.69 -37.88 10.54
C ASP A 388 5.55 -38.37 9.36
N GLU A 389 5.17 -38.04 8.11
CA GLU A 389 5.99 -38.34 6.93
C GLU A 389 7.30 -37.55 6.95
N ALA A 390 7.26 -36.27 7.32
CA ALA A 390 8.46 -35.45 7.40
C ALA A 390 9.45 -35.98 8.46
N THR A 391 8.93 -36.45 9.60
CA THR A 391 9.76 -37.04 10.67
C THR A 391 10.35 -38.37 10.22
N ALA A 392 9.55 -39.23 9.58
CA ALA A 392 10.03 -40.51 9.04
C ALA A 392 11.13 -40.33 7.97
N LEU A 393 11.03 -39.29 7.12
CA LEU A 393 12.06 -38.98 6.13
C LEU A 393 13.38 -38.52 6.76
N VAL A 394 13.32 -37.77 7.87
CA VAL A 394 14.52 -37.41 8.64
C VAL A 394 15.12 -38.64 9.31
N GLU A 395 14.31 -39.55 9.85
CA GLU A 395 14.77 -40.83 10.40
C GLU A 395 15.40 -41.75 9.34
N ASP A 396 14.90 -41.69 8.09
CA ASP A 396 15.47 -42.39 6.93
C ASP A 396 16.77 -41.74 6.39
N GLY A 397 17.24 -40.67 7.02
CA GLY A 397 18.52 -40.03 6.74
C GLY A 397 18.47 -38.80 5.83
N ALA A 398 17.30 -38.21 5.60
CA ALA A 398 17.20 -36.91 4.93
C ALA A 398 17.75 -35.78 5.83
N LEU A 399 18.58 -34.90 5.26
CA LEU A 399 19.14 -33.75 5.98
C LEU A 399 18.18 -32.56 5.98
N ILE A 400 17.39 -32.42 4.92
CA ILE A 400 16.43 -31.32 4.78
C ILE A 400 15.11 -31.91 4.29
N VAL A 401 14.04 -31.61 5.04
CA VAL A 401 12.67 -31.91 4.64
C VAL A 401 11.89 -30.60 4.54
N TYR A 402 11.35 -30.35 3.36
CA TYR A 402 10.69 -29.09 3.02
C TYR A 402 9.29 -29.38 2.49
N GLU A 403 8.27 -28.94 3.22
CA GLU A 403 6.88 -28.99 2.77
C GLU A 403 6.43 -27.61 2.31
N HIS A 404 5.88 -27.57 1.11
CA HIS A 404 5.30 -26.42 0.46
C HIS A 404 3.80 -26.67 0.27
N ASN A 405 2.98 -26.01 1.09
CA ASN A 405 1.55 -26.32 1.18
C ASN A 405 0.68 -25.06 1.08
N GLY A 406 -0.16 -24.96 0.05
CA GLY A 406 -1.05 -23.82 -0.19
C GLY A 406 -1.03 -23.35 -1.65
N GLY A 407 -1.21 -22.04 -1.85
CA GLY A 407 -1.34 -21.46 -3.19
C GLY A 407 -2.70 -21.70 -3.84
N GLY A 408 -2.96 -21.06 -4.98
CA GLY A 408 -4.28 -21.04 -5.62
C GLY A 408 -4.88 -22.38 -6.03
N SER A 409 -4.08 -23.45 -6.07
CA SER A 409 -4.49 -24.82 -6.34
C SER A 409 -4.39 -25.76 -5.13
N CYS A 410 -4.08 -25.26 -3.91
CA CYS A 410 -3.81 -26.08 -2.72
C CYS A 410 -2.78 -27.19 -2.99
N VAL A 411 -1.66 -26.79 -3.58
CA VAL A 411 -0.50 -27.65 -3.84
C VAL A 411 0.06 -28.09 -2.48
N GLY A 412 0.40 -29.36 -2.34
CA GLY A 412 0.95 -29.94 -1.11
C GLY A 412 2.20 -30.74 -1.42
N GLU A 413 3.24 -30.05 -1.88
CA GLU A 413 4.52 -30.63 -2.26
C GLU A 413 5.36 -30.91 -1.02
N LEU A 414 6.00 -32.08 -0.96
CA LEU A 414 6.97 -32.42 0.08
C LEU A 414 8.27 -32.86 -0.59
N TYR A 415 9.35 -32.23 -0.18
CA TYR A 415 10.69 -32.43 -0.67
C TYR A 415 11.56 -33.03 0.43
N ALA A 416 12.35 -34.06 0.09
CA ALA A 416 13.37 -34.64 0.95
C ALA A 416 14.72 -34.61 0.23
N ILE A 417 15.73 -34.05 0.90
CA ILE A 417 17.09 -33.89 0.37
C ILE A 417 18.04 -34.75 1.20
N TYR A 418 18.75 -35.65 0.53
CA TYR A 418 19.65 -36.62 1.14
C TYR A 418 21.13 -36.21 1.00
N PRO A 419 22.03 -36.72 1.87
CA PRO A 419 23.46 -36.39 1.84
C PRO A 419 24.17 -36.74 0.53
N ASP A 420 23.66 -37.74 -0.19
CA ASP A 420 24.19 -38.21 -1.47
C ASP A 420 23.79 -37.32 -2.67
N GLY A 421 23.02 -36.26 -2.44
CA GLY A 421 22.53 -35.36 -3.47
C GLY A 421 21.20 -35.77 -4.10
N LYS A 422 20.57 -36.85 -3.62
CA LYS A 422 19.25 -37.27 -4.08
C LYS A 422 18.18 -36.34 -3.51
N ILE A 423 17.33 -35.80 -4.37
CA ILE A 423 16.16 -34.99 -4.00
C ILE A 423 14.90 -35.71 -4.46
N ILE A 424 14.01 -36.04 -3.53
CA ILE A 424 12.70 -36.65 -3.81
C ILE A 424 11.63 -35.61 -3.53
N ALA A 425 10.77 -35.34 -4.51
CA ALA A 425 9.63 -34.44 -4.39
C ALA A 425 8.34 -35.24 -4.59
N THR A 426 7.34 -35.03 -3.74
CA THR A 426 6.04 -35.72 -3.81
C THR A 426 4.89 -34.73 -3.79
N GLU A 427 3.97 -34.84 -4.74
CA GLU A 427 2.72 -34.08 -4.80
C GLU A 427 1.55 -35.07 -4.97
N GLY A 428 0.91 -35.46 -3.87
CA GLY A 428 -0.14 -36.49 -3.92
C GLY A 428 0.41 -37.84 -4.39
N ALA A 429 0.01 -38.28 -5.59
CA ALA A 429 0.49 -39.52 -6.19
C ALA A 429 1.70 -39.34 -7.12
N ASP A 430 2.02 -38.09 -7.50
CA ASP A 430 3.12 -37.78 -8.41
C ASP A 430 4.43 -37.66 -7.62
N THR A 431 5.49 -38.32 -8.10
CA THR A 431 6.83 -38.28 -7.48
C THR A 431 7.86 -37.86 -8.52
N LEU A 432 8.64 -36.84 -8.21
CA LEU A 432 9.80 -36.41 -9.00
C LEU A 432 11.07 -36.71 -8.24
N THR A 433 12.13 -37.12 -8.95
CA THR A 433 13.45 -37.31 -8.37
C THR A 433 14.47 -36.52 -9.17
N LYS A 434 15.32 -35.76 -8.50
CA LYS A 434 16.43 -35.00 -9.09
C LYS A 434 17.71 -35.38 -8.37
N GLN A 435 18.78 -35.61 -9.13
CA GLN A 435 20.11 -35.84 -8.56
C GLN A 435 20.93 -34.56 -8.69
N VAL A 436 21.53 -34.13 -7.57
CA VAL A 436 22.43 -32.99 -7.47
C VAL A 436 23.78 -33.50 -6.93
N THR A 437 24.86 -32.71 -7.01
CA THR A 437 26.14 -33.14 -6.45
C THR A 437 26.13 -33.06 -4.92
N PRO A 438 26.80 -33.97 -4.20
CA PRO A 438 26.93 -33.89 -2.74
C PRO A 438 27.58 -32.58 -2.25
N ALA A 439 28.42 -31.96 -3.08
CA ALA A 439 29.03 -30.67 -2.78
C ALA A 439 27.98 -29.55 -2.69
N ASP A 440 26.97 -29.57 -3.56
CA ASP A 440 25.89 -28.57 -3.55
C ASP A 440 25.02 -28.71 -2.29
N VAL A 441 24.76 -29.95 -1.83
CA VAL A 441 24.02 -30.19 -0.58
C VAL A 441 24.82 -29.70 0.63
N ASN A 442 26.13 -29.93 0.65
CA ASN A 442 26.99 -29.41 1.72
C ASN A 442 27.07 -27.88 1.72
N ASN A 443 27.14 -27.25 0.54
CA ASN A 443 27.11 -25.79 0.41
C ASN A 443 25.76 -25.21 0.87
N LEU A 444 24.65 -25.88 0.54
CA LEU A 444 23.32 -25.50 1.01
C LEU A 444 23.25 -25.55 2.54
N LEU A 445 23.70 -26.65 3.17
CA LEU A 445 23.70 -26.79 4.62
C LEU A 445 24.60 -25.75 5.30
N ALA A 446 25.78 -25.47 4.74
CA ALA A 446 26.65 -24.40 5.22
C ALA A 446 25.95 -23.03 5.16
N GLY A 447 25.28 -22.71 4.05
CA GLY A 447 24.52 -21.46 3.90
C GLY A 447 23.34 -21.34 4.88
N ILE A 448 22.65 -22.45 5.17
CA ILE A 448 21.59 -22.50 6.19
C ILE A 448 22.15 -22.25 7.59
N ASN A 449 23.29 -22.84 7.92
CA ASN A 449 23.97 -22.66 9.19
C ASN A 449 24.50 -21.23 9.37
N ASP A 450 25.06 -20.62 8.33
CA ASP A 450 25.53 -19.23 8.33
C ASP A 450 24.37 -18.23 8.57
N LEU A 451 23.16 -18.58 8.13
CA LEU A 451 21.93 -17.82 8.41
C LEU A 451 21.38 -18.07 9.81
N GLY A 452 22.06 -18.88 10.63
CA GLY A 452 21.76 -19.07 12.04
C GLY A 452 20.55 -19.98 12.30
N TRP A 453 20.30 -20.99 11.47
CA TRP A 453 19.12 -21.87 11.56
C TRP A 453 18.83 -22.40 12.95
N PHE A 454 19.86 -22.92 13.62
CA PHE A 454 19.76 -23.50 14.97
C PHE A 454 19.73 -22.46 16.11
N THR A 455 19.74 -21.16 15.81
CA THR A 455 19.64 -20.10 16.83
C THR A 455 18.18 -19.71 17.13
N ASP A 456 17.93 -19.06 18.27
CA ASP A 456 16.59 -18.60 18.66
C ASP A 456 16.01 -17.49 17.75
N THR A 457 16.81 -16.98 16.81
CA THR A 457 16.38 -15.91 15.87
C THR A 457 15.44 -16.43 14.78
N LEU A 458 15.51 -17.73 14.46
CA LEU A 458 14.64 -18.41 13.50
C LEU A 458 13.56 -19.18 14.25
N TYR A 459 12.36 -18.59 14.34
CA TYR A 459 11.21 -19.14 15.06
C TYR A 459 10.00 -19.35 14.14
N SER A 460 9.15 -20.28 14.53
CA SER A 460 7.91 -20.59 13.81
C SER A 460 6.87 -19.48 13.98
N THR A 461 6.11 -19.19 12.93
CA THR A 461 4.98 -18.27 12.97
C THR A 461 3.67 -19.00 12.71
N GLU A 462 2.68 -18.82 13.58
CA GLU A 462 1.35 -19.41 13.40
C GLU A 462 0.42 -18.47 12.65
N HIS A 463 0.13 -18.76 11.37
CA HIS A 463 -0.97 -18.13 10.63
C HIS A 463 -1.71 -19.23 9.84
N GLU A 464 -3.04 -19.17 9.76
CA GLU A 464 -3.80 -19.99 8.81
C GLU A 464 -3.61 -19.41 7.39
N PRO A 465 -3.17 -20.20 6.40
CA PRO A 465 -2.91 -19.69 5.06
C PRO A 465 -4.18 -19.18 4.37
N CYS A 466 -4.03 -18.03 3.71
CA CYS A 466 -5.10 -17.24 3.14
C CYS A 466 -5.70 -17.76 1.80
N GLY A 467 -5.53 -19.05 1.49
CA GLY A 467 -5.93 -19.65 0.19
C GLY A 467 -4.95 -19.42 -0.96
N GLN A 468 -4.06 -18.42 -0.86
CA GLN A 468 -2.95 -18.14 -1.80
C GLN A 468 -1.58 -18.08 -1.10
N CYS A 469 -1.62 -17.97 0.22
CA CYS A 469 -0.43 -18.04 1.04
C CYS A 469 0.05 -19.49 1.05
N TYR A 470 1.31 -19.70 0.70
CA TYR A 470 1.97 -20.96 0.97
C TYR A 470 2.40 -20.99 2.44
N THR A 471 2.09 -22.08 3.10
CA THR A 471 2.72 -22.44 4.36
C THR A 471 3.92 -23.29 4.04
N PHE A 472 5.05 -22.89 4.58
CA PHE A 472 6.32 -23.56 4.44
C PHE A 472 6.65 -24.21 5.77
N PHE A 473 6.92 -25.50 5.74
CA PHE A 473 7.47 -26.23 6.88
C PHE A 473 8.84 -26.72 6.47
N LEU A 474 9.87 -26.22 7.13
CA LEU A 474 11.24 -26.58 6.83
C LEU A 474 11.86 -27.22 8.06
N THR A 475 12.27 -28.47 7.92
CA THR A 475 13.02 -29.22 8.92
C THR A 475 14.43 -29.42 8.41
N VAL A 476 15.41 -29.04 9.21
CA VAL A 476 16.83 -29.24 8.92
C VAL A 476 17.44 -30.07 10.04
N ALA A 477 18.16 -31.12 9.65
CA ALA A 477 18.92 -32.00 10.51
C ALA A 477 20.40 -31.90 10.15
N ASP A 478 21.22 -31.43 11.09
CA ASP A 478 22.67 -31.34 10.91
C ASP A 478 23.41 -31.58 12.24
N GLN A 479 24.50 -32.34 12.20
CA GLN A 479 25.36 -32.66 13.36
C GLN A 479 24.61 -33.11 14.63
N GLY A 480 23.49 -33.82 14.48
CA GLY A 480 22.67 -34.31 15.61
C GLY A 480 21.68 -33.29 16.19
N GLN A 481 21.61 -32.08 15.62
CA GLN A 481 20.54 -31.11 15.91
C GLN A 481 19.46 -31.19 14.84
N VAL A 482 18.19 -31.18 15.26
CA VAL A 482 17.04 -31.15 14.36
C VAL A 482 16.15 -29.99 14.74
N LYS A 483 15.79 -29.14 13.78
CA LYS A 483 14.90 -28.00 14.01
C LYS A 483 13.94 -27.80 12.86
N THR A 484 12.66 -27.72 13.19
CA THR A 484 11.56 -27.40 12.27
C THR A 484 11.08 -25.97 12.49
N VAL A 485 11.02 -25.19 11.41
CA VAL A 485 10.51 -23.82 11.42
C VAL A 485 9.37 -23.70 10.42
N LYS A 486 8.22 -23.23 10.91
CA LYS A 486 7.00 -22.96 10.13
C LYS A 486 6.91 -21.50 9.76
N ALA A 487 6.64 -21.20 8.50
CA ALA A 487 6.36 -19.85 8.03
C ALA A 487 5.18 -19.80 7.06
N VAL A 488 4.55 -18.63 6.93
CA VAL A 488 3.50 -18.40 5.93
C VAL A 488 3.91 -17.25 5.02
N ASN A 489 3.72 -17.44 3.71
CA ASN A 489 3.98 -16.41 2.71
C ASN A 489 3.13 -15.16 2.99
N GLY A 490 3.76 -13.98 2.93
CA GLY A 490 3.12 -12.71 3.31
C GLY A 490 2.98 -12.50 4.83
N GLY A 491 3.43 -13.47 5.65
CA GLY A 491 3.53 -13.34 7.10
C GLY A 491 4.54 -12.27 7.48
N THR A 492 4.06 -11.23 8.17
CA THR A 492 4.90 -10.10 8.59
C THR A 492 5.74 -10.39 9.84
N THR A 493 5.51 -11.56 10.44
CA THR A 493 6.17 -12.06 11.64
C THR A 493 7.33 -13.00 11.32
N THR A 494 7.46 -13.46 10.08
CA THR A 494 8.50 -14.42 9.68
C THR A 494 9.88 -13.74 9.72
N PRO A 495 10.90 -14.35 10.35
CA PRO A 495 12.27 -13.85 10.29
C PRO A 495 12.73 -13.65 8.84
N PRO A 496 13.35 -12.51 8.47
CA PRO A 496 13.80 -12.25 7.10
C PRO A 496 14.77 -13.31 6.57
N ASP A 497 15.61 -13.87 7.45
CA ASP A 497 16.60 -14.89 7.08
C ASP A 497 15.95 -16.23 6.71
N TYR A 498 14.72 -16.49 7.15
CA TYR A 498 13.94 -17.66 6.70
C TYR A 498 13.74 -17.63 5.18
N TRP A 499 13.39 -16.47 4.62
CA TRP A 499 13.15 -16.33 3.18
C TRP A 499 14.44 -16.46 2.36
N LYS A 500 15.59 -16.12 2.94
CA LYS A 500 16.89 -16.39 2.31
C LYS A 500 17.19 -17.88 2.26
N VAL A 501 16.86 -18.62 3.32
CA VAL A 501 16.99 -20.09 3.33
C VAL A 501 16.10 -20.74 2.27
N ILE A 502 14.84 -20.32 2.16
CA ILE A 502 13.93 -20.81 1.10
C ILE A 502 14.52 -20.54 -0.29
N ALA A 503 15.08 -19.36 -0.53
CA ALA A 503 15.72 -19.03 -1.81
C ALA A 503 16.91 -19.96 -2.15
N LEU A 504 17.71 -20.37 -1.16
CA LEU A 504 18.80 -21.33 -1.37
C LEU A 504 18.28 -22.73 -1.73
N ILE A 505 17.18 -23.17 -1.12
CA ILE A 505 16.55 -24.47 -1.41
C ILE A 505 15.90 -24.46 -2.80
N ASP A 506 15.21 -23.38 -3.14
CA ASP A 506 14.51 -23.20 -4.42
C ASP A 506 15.43 -23.25 -5.65
N GLU A 507 16.74 -23.03 -5.47
CA GLU A 507 17.74 -23.13 -6.53
C GLU A 507 18.02 -24.59 -6.95
N ILE A 508 17.91 -25.54 -6.02
CA ILE A 508 18.29 -26.93 -6.25
C ILE A 508 17.11 -27.90 -6.38
N ILE A 509 15.92 -27.58 -5.86
CA ILE A 509 14.76 -28.48 -5.93
C ILE A 509 14.17 -28.57 -7.35
N PRO A 510 13.58 -29.73 -7.73
CA PRO A 510 12.76 -29.83 -8.95
C PRO A 510 11.41 -29.13 -8.77
N ARG A 511 10.86 -28.59 -9.86
CA ARG A 511 9.51 -27.98 -9.87
C ARG A 511 8.54 -28.91 -10.59
N PHE A 512 7.34 -29.07 -10.05
CA PHE A 512 6.23 -29.66 -10.77
C PHE A 512 5.79 -28.68 -11.87
N GLU A 513 5.48 -29.17 -13.07
CA GLU A 513 4.91 -28.32 -14.12
C GLU A 513 3.53 -27.84 -13.66
N SER A 514 3.31 -26.53 -13.59
CA SER A 514 2.05 -25.95 -13.12
C SER A 514 0.87 -26.45 -13.96
N LYS A 515 -0.08 -27.17 -13.35
CA LYS A 515 -1.37 -27.48 -13.96
C LYS A 515 -2.34 -26.31 -13.88
#